data_AF-A0A7Y3DUQ6-F1
#
_entry.id   AF-A0A7Y3DUQ6-F1
#
_cell.length_a   1.000
_cell.length_b   1.000
_cell.length_c   1.000
_cell.angle_alpha   90.00
_cell.angle_beta   90.00
_cell.angle_gamma   90.00
#
_symmetry.space_group_name_H-M   'P 1'
#
loop_
_entity.id
_entity.type
_entity.pdbx_description
1 polymer ?
#
loop_
_entity_poly.entity_id
_entity_poly.type
_entity_poly.pdbx_seq_one_letter_code
_entity_poly.pdbx_strand_id
1 'polypeptide(L)' 'TVNGLVTMEDVIETLLGFEIMDESDNVADLQMYARRSWESRAKRLGIIEDENPEE' A
#
# COMPACT_ATOMS: atom_id res chain seq x y z
N THR A 1 -0.09 5.83 -19.99
CA THR A 1 -0.69 5.49 -18.68
C THR A 1 0.37 5.68 -17.62
N VAL A 2 0.07 6.42 -16.54
CA VAL A 2 1.01 6.64 -15.42
C VAL A 2 0.72 5.59 -14.36
N ASN A 3 1.73 4.85 -13.90
CA ASN A 3 1.57 3.65 -13.06
C ASN A 3 1.75 3.92 -11.55
N GLY A 4 2.12 5.13 -11.14
CA GLY A 4 2.31 5.48 -9.74
C GLY A 4 3.24 6.67 -9.53
N LEU A 5 3.53 6.97 -8.28
CA LEU A 5 4.49 7.98 -7.81
C LEU A 5 5.47 7.27 -6.87
N VAL A 6 6.76 7.59 -7.01
CA VAL A 6 7.83 7.10 -6.13
C VAL A 6 8.57 8.33 -5.61
N THR A 7 8.94 8.29 -4.33
CA THR A 7 9.65 9.39 -3.65
C THR A 7 11.11 9.01 -3.37
N MET A 8 11.91 9.97 -2.87
CA MET A 8 13.29 9.70 -2.48
C MET A 8 13.41 8.81 -1.24
N GLU A 9 12.40 8.81 -0.37
CA GLU A 9 12.35 7.98 0.84
C GLU A 9 12.32 6.50 0.46
N ASP A 10 11.45 6.09 -0.47
CA ASP A 10 11.36 4.71 -0.97
C ASP A 10 12.72 4.16 -1.45
N VAL A 11 13.55 5.03 -2.05
CA VAL A 11 14.89 4.68 -2.52
C VAL A 11 15.84 4.45 -1.35
N ILE A 12 15.79 5.29 -0.32
CA ILE A 12 16.64 5.17 0.87
C ILE A 12 16.22 3.96 1.70
N GLU A 13 14.92 3.72 1.87
CA GLU A 13 14.38 2.53 2.54
C GLU A 13 14.87 1.25 1.87
N THR A 14 14.81 1.21 0.53
CA THR A 14 15.33 0.07 -0.24
C THR A 14 16.82 -0.14 -0.04
N LEU A 15 17.59 0.95 0.14
CA LEU A 15 19.05 0.88 0.35
C LEU A 15 19.43 0.50 1.78
N LEU A 16 18.68 0.93 2.79
CA LEU A 16 18.98 0.71 4.20
C LEU A 16 18.32 -0.55 4.79
N GLY A 17 17.23 -1.03 4.18
CA GLY A 17 16.48 -2.20 4.65
C GLY A 17 15.64 -1.94 5.91
N PHE A 18 15.39 -0.67 6.24
CA PHE A 18 14.50 -0.25 7.31
C PHE A 18 13.50 0.77 6.76
N GLU A 19 12.27 0.69 7.26
CA GLU A 19 11.20 1.61 6.95
C GLU A 19 11.44 2.95 7.64
N ILE A 20 11.33 4.03 6.88
CA ILE A 20 11.50 5.38 7.40
C ILE A 20 10.09 5.97 7.50
N MET A 21 9.88 6.70 8.58
CA MET A 21 8.62 7.33 8.88
C MET A 21 8.82 8.83 8.84
N ASP A 22 8.03 9.54 8.03
CA ASP A 22 7.95 10.97 8.14
C ASP A 22 7.24 11.36 9.45
N GLU A 23 7.51 12.56 9.95
CA GLU A 23 6.89 13.09 11.17
C GLU A 23 5.35 13.09 11.10
N SER A 24 4.82 13.24 9.88
CA SER A 24 3.38 13.30 9.64
C SER A 24 2.71 11.93 9.47
N ASP A 25 3.48 10.84 9.39
CA ASP A 25 2.94 9.51 9.10
C ASP A 25 2.28 8.88 10.32
N ASN A 26 1.05 8.41 10.10
CA ASN A 26 0.26 7.72 11.13
C ASN A 26 0.39 6.20 11.05
N VAL A 27 1.03 5.67 10.00
CA VAL A 27 1.10 4.23 9.72
C VAL A 27 2.51 3.87 9.30
N ALA A 28 3.08 2.86 9.95
CA ALA A 28 4.44 2.37 9.71
C ALA A 28 4.72 2.07 8.23
N ASP A 29 3.82 1.32 7.58
CA ASP A 29 3.98 0.89 6.19
C ASP A 29 2.90 1.49 5.30
N LEU A 30 3.28 2.58 4.61
CA LEU A 30 2.43 3.28 3.66
C LEU A 30 2.12 2.41 2.43
N GLN A 31 3.02 1.51 2.02
CA GLN A 31 2.81 0.64 0.86
C GLN A 31 1.72 -0.40 1.16
N MET A 32 1.78 -1.05 2.31
CA MET A 32 0.76 -1.97 2.79
C MET A 32 -0.57 -1.25 3.00
N TYR A 33 -0.55 -0.04 3.57
CA TYR A 33 -1.75 0.77 3.74
C TYR A 33 -2.41 1.10 2.39
N ALA A 34 -1.63 1.51 1.40
CA ALA A 34 -2.12 1.79 0.05
C ALA A 34 -2.74 0.56 -0.60
N ARG A 35 -2.12 -0.63 -0.45
CA ARG A 35 -2.66 -1.90 -0.96
C ARG A 35 -4.00 -2.24 -0.32
N ARG A 36 -4.11 -2.17 1.01
CA ARG A 36 -5.37 -2.43 1.73
C ARG A 36 -6.48 -1.45 1.35
N SER A 37 -6.13 -0.17 1.18
CA SER A 37 -7.07 0.86 0.74
C SER A 37 -7.54 0.63 -0.70
N TRP A 38 -6.64 0.22 -1.60
CA TRP A 38 -7.01 -0.20 -2.95
C TRP A 38 -7.91 -1.43 -2.94
N GLU A 39 -7.55 -2.47 -2.17
CA GLU A 39 -8.34 -3.70 -2.06
C GLU A 39 -9.76 -3.39 -1.54
N SER A 40 -9.87 -2.62 -0.46
CA SER A 40 -11.18 -2.21 0.08
C SER A 40 -12.02 -1.44 -0.95
N ARG A 41 -11.40 -0.57 -1.77
CA ARG A 41 -12.08 0.13 -2.87
C ARG A 41 -12.49 -0.84 -3.98
N ALA A 42 -11.61 -1.75 -4.36
CA ALA A 42 -11.86 -2.72 -5.42
C ALA A 42 -12.99 -3.69 -5.04
N LYS A 43 -13.07 -4.13 -3.77
CA LYS A 43 -14.22 -4.91 -3.25
C LYS A 43 -15.52 -4.13 -3.35
N ARG A 44 -15.55 -2.86 -2.92
CA ARG A 44 -16.74 -1.99 -3.03
C ARG A 44 -17.20 -1.77 -4.47
N LEU A 45 -16.26 -1.76 -5.41
CA LEU A 45 -16.54 -1.59 -6.84
C LEU A 45 -16.87 -2.92 -7.54
N GLY A 46 -16.82 -4.06 -6.83
CA GLY A 46 -17.00 -5.39 -7.41
C GLY A 46 -15.90 -5.78 -8.42
N ILE A 47 -14.72 -5.17 -8.32
CA ILE A 47 -13.56 -5.48 -9.18
C ILE A 47 -12.87 -6.77 -8.72
N ILE A 48 -12.92 -7.03 -7.42
CA ILE A 48 -12.43 -8.27 -6.79
C ILE A 48 -13.58 -8.85 -5.97
N GLU A 49 -13.81 -10.15 -6.13
CA GLU A 49 -14.73 -10.91 -5.29
C GLU A 49 -14.03 -11.23 -3.96
N ASP A 50 -14.77 -11.22 -2.85
CA ASP A 50 -14.25 -11.86 -1.64
C ASP A 50 -14.13 -13.35 -1.98
N GLU A 51 -12.90 -13.84 -2.11
CA GLU A 51 -12.61 -15.27 -2.02
C GLU A 51 -12.98 -15.68 -0.59
N ASN A 52 -14.27 -15.86 -0.33
CA ASN A 52 -14.73 -16.61 0.82
C ASN A 52 -14.37 -18.06 0.48
N PRO A 53 -13.38 -18.68 1.14
CA PRO A 53 -13.36 -20.12 1.16
C PRO A 53 -14.55 -20.51 2.03
N GLU A 54 -15.70 -20.72 1.39
CA GLU A 54 -16.71 -21.59 1.96
C GLU A 54 -16.06 -22.98 2.09
N GLU A 55 -15.44 -23.23 3.25
CA GLU A 55 -15.34 -24.47 4.04
C GLU A 55 -14.21 -24.43 5.08
#